data_AF-A0A2Z2Q2F9-F1
#
_entry.id   AF-A0A2Z2Q2F9-F1
#
_cell.length_a   1.000
_cell.length_b   1.000
_cell.length_c   1.000
_cell.angle_alpha   90.00
_cell.angle_beta   90.00
_cell.angle_gamma   90.00
#
_symmetry.space_group_name_H-M   'P 1'
#
loop_
_entity.id
_entity.type
_entity.pdbx_description
1 polymer ?
#
loop_
_entity_poly.entity_id
_entity_poly.type
_entity_poly.pdbx_seq_one_letter_code
_entity_poly.pdbx_strand_id
1 'polypeptide(L)'
;MAGSERMTGSATMLSRAEAYLAHRRSLGFKMKTSARQITSFARYADDRGHEGALSSDIALRWAKAEATIADPFTWAKRLEVLRPFAAFLAAEDRETTFPATNPFGRTKRRLAPHIFANEEIVGIIAEAHHIRRVQAAGTLMMPALIGLLASTGLRISEALGLQIRDLDLEAAQIVVREAKYGRQRLVSLHPTAVAALEIFLDRRNALFPSKPADPVFMSELSSKKLSYMNAWHAWFRITQRLGIRPRGGHPFVRIHDLRHSFICRRLILWQESGTEIDAAMMMLSTYVGHANLLDTYWYIEGVPELMAIAGNRFEGAAMVGGDVDE
;
A
#
# COMPACT_ATOMS: atom_id res chain seq x y z
N MET A 1 5.85 -64.86 -1.16
CA MET A 1 7.08 -64.05 -1.01
C MET A 1 7.31 -63.33 -2.32
N ALA A 2 7.31 -62.00 -2.44
CA ALA A 2 7.13 -60.91 -1.49
C ALA A 2 6.35 -59.81 -2.22
N GLY A 3 5.45 -59.15 -1.50
CA GLY A 3 4.61 -58.07 -2.01
C GLY A 3 5.47 -56.85 -2.35
N SER A 4 5.19 -56.25 -3.51
CA SER A 4 5.60 -54.89 -3.81
C SER A 4 4.69 -53.95 -3.03
N GLU A 5 5.13 -53.58 -1.82
CA GLU A 5 4.57 -52.46 -1.08
C GLU A 5 4.78 -51.18 -1.90
N ARG A 6 3.71 -50.68 -2.53
CA ARG A 6 3.64 -49.28 -2.94
C ARG A 6 3.48 -48.44 -1.67
N MET A 7 4.58 -48.11 -1.01
CA MET A 7 4.63 -46.97 -0.09
C MET A 7 4.61 -45.67 -0.91
N THR A 8 3.49 -45.36 -1.55
CA THR A 8 3.20 -43.98 -1.96
C THR A 8 2.44 -43.34 -0.81
N GLY A 9 3.16 -42.80 0.16
CA GLY A 9 2.54 -41.90 1.15
C GLY A 9 1.87 -40.77 0.37
N SER A 10 0.56 -40.60 0.56
CA SER A 10 -0.20 -39.53 -0.09
C SER A 10 0.49 -38.20 0.18
N ALA A 11 0.88 -37.47 -0.87
CA ALA A 11 1.56 -36.19 -0.72
C ALA A 11 0.63 -35.21 0.03
N THR A 12 1.10 -34.71 1.17
CA THR A 12 0.33 -33.84 2.06
C THR A 12 -0.01 -32.52 1.37
N MET A 13 -1.01 -31.80 1.87
CA MET A 13 -1.34 -30.49 1.33
C MET A 13 -0.18 -29.52 1.53
N LEU A 14 0.61 -29.66 2.60
CA LEU A 14 1.82 -28.86 2.82
C LEU A 14 2.88 -29.10 1.75
N SER A 15 3.17 -30.34 1.37
CA SER A 15 4.15 -30.60 0.31
C SER A 15 3.67 -30.06 -1.04
N ARG A 16 2.37 -30.17 -1.33
CA ARG A 16 1.73 -29.56 -2.53
C ARG A 16 1.87 -28.04 -2.53
N ALA A 17 1.65 -27.38 -1.39
CA ALA A 17 1.83 -25.94 -1.23
C ALA A 17 3.29 -25.51 -1.40
N GLU A 18 4.25 -26.27 -0.86
CA GLU A 18 5.67 -26.00 -1.02
C GLU A 18 6.11 -26.11 -2.49
N ALA A 19 5.64 -27.14 -3.21
CA ALA A 19 5.88 -27.30 -4.64
C ALA A 19 5.35 -26.09 -5.45
N TYR A 20 4.11 -25.68 -5.20
CA TYR A 20 3.55 -24.48 -5.82
C TYR A 20 4.37 -23.21 -5.52
N LEU A 21 4.75 -23.00 -4.27
CA LEU A 21 5.51 -21.82 -3.87
C LEU A 21 6.92 -21.82 -4.45
N ALA A 22 7.56 -22.98 -4.56
CA ALA A 22 8.84 -23.13 -5.25
C ALA A 22 8.71 -22.80 -6.74
N HIS A 23 7.69 -23.35 -7.42
CA HIS A 23 7.39 -23.07 -8.82
C HIS A 23 7.15 -21.56 -9.08
N ARG A 24 6.37 -20.90 -8.21
CA ARG A 24 6.14 -19.45 -8.36
C ARG A 24 7.40 -18.63 -8.10
N ARG A 25 8.27 -19.05 -7.18
CA ARG A 25 9.53 -18.36 -6.91
C ARG A 25 10.53 -18.52 -8.06
N SER A 26 10.58 -19.68 -8.73
CA SER A 26 11.43 -19.87 -9.91
C SER A 26 11.01 -18.97 -11.07
N LEU A 27 9.72 -18.62 -11.17
CA LEU A 27 9.19 -17.62 -12.09
C LEU A 27 9.40 -16.15 -11.63
N GLY A 28 10.19 -15.92 -10.57
CA GLY A 28 10.55 -14.58 -10.09
C GLY A 28 9.53 -13.91 -9.15
N PHE A 29 8.47 -14.62 -8.73
CA PHE A 29 7.51 -14.04 -7.78
C PHE A 29 8.04 -14.07 -6.34
N LYS A 30 8.11 -12.91 -5.68
CA LYS A 30 8.58 -12.80 -4.27
C LYS A 30 7.61 -13.40 -3.22
N MET A 31 6.33 -13.53 -3.56
CA MET A 31 5.21 -14.10 -2.76
C MET A 31 5.39 -14.08 -1.23
N LYS A 32 5.11 -12.94 -0.57
CA LYS A 32 5.17 -12.86 0.91
C LYS A 32 3.84 -13.22 1.58
N THR A 33 2.84 -12.35 1.45
CA THR A 33 1.54 -12.52 2.12
C THR A 33 0.77 -13.73 1.59
N SER A 34 0.71 -13.89 0.27
CA SER A 34 0.04 -15.03 -0.36
C SER A 34 0.67 -16.36 0.05
N ALA A 35 2.00 -16.43 0.17
CA ALA A 35 2.67 -17.65 0.62
C ALA A 35 2.27 -18.02 2.05
N ARG A 36 2.22 -17.05 2.98
CA ARG A 36 1.77 -17.31 4.36
C ARG A 36 0.34 -17.86 4.41
N GLN A 37 -0.57 -17.32 3.60
CA GLN A 37 -1.95 -17.79 3.56
C GLN A 37 -2.05 -19.19 2.94
N ILE A 38 -1.32 -19.47 1.85
CA ILE A 38 -1.30 -20.80 1.23
C ILE A 38 -0.71 -21.84 2.18
N THR A 39 0.39 -21.52 2.87
CA THR A 39 0.95 -22.40 3.90
C THR A 39 0.00 -22.59 5.09
N SER A 40 -0.73 -21.54 5.50
CA SER A 40 -1.75 -21.64 6.55
C SER A 40 -2.90 -22.56 6.13
N PHE A 41 -3.37 -22.46 4.88
CA PHE A 41 -4.36 -23.37 4.32
C PHE A 41 -3.88 -24.81 4.32
N ALA A 42 -2.65 -25.02 3.87
CA ALA A 42 -2.08 -26.35 3.76
C ALA A 42 -1.96 -27.05 5.12
N ARG A 43 -1.44 -26.34 6.13
CA ARG A 43 -1.40 -26.85 7.52
C ARG A 43 -2.80 -27.13 8.05
N TYR A 44 -3.74 -26.21 7.84
CA TYR A 44 -5.13 -26.41 8.27
C TYR A 44 -5.77 -27.68 7.70
N ALA A 45 -5.47 -28.00 6.43
CA ALA A 45 -5.96 -29.21 5.76
C ALA A 45 -5.30 -30.46 6.36
N ASP A 46 -3.97 -30.46 6.49
CA ASP A 46 -3.20 -31.58 7.05
C ASP A 46 -3.57 -31.85 8.52
N ASP A 47 -3.72 -30.81 9.35
CA ASP A 47 -4.12 -30.91 10.76
C ASP A 47 -5.52 -31.53 10.97
N ARG A 48 -6.34 -31.55 9.91
CA ARG A 48 -7.68 -32.15 9.91
C ARG A 48 -7.72 -33.52 9.22
N GLY A 49 -6.57 -34.06 8.87
CA GLY A 49 -6.47 -35.34 8.16
C GLY A 49 -7.09 -35.29 6.77
N HIS A 50 -7.07 -34.13 6.10
CA HIS A 50 -7.54 -34.04 4.72
C HIS A 50 -6.57 -34.81 3.81
N GLU A 51 -7.07 -35.87 3.18
CA GLU A 51 -6.33 -36.68 2.22
C GLU A 51 -6.86 -36.49 0.80
N GLY A 52 -5.95 -36.53 -0.18
CA GLY A 52 -6.31 -36.50 -1.60
C GLY A 52 -6.42 -35.09 -2.18
N ALA A 53 -7.25 -34.96 -3.22
CA ALA A 53 -7.39 -33.74 -3.99
C ALA A 53 -7.94 -32.56 -3.17
N LEU A 54 -7.61 -31.33 -3.59
CA LEU A 54 -8.20 -30.13 -2.99
C LEU A 54 -9.72 -30.14 -3.24
N SER A 55 -10.51 -29.97 -2.18
CA SER A 55 -11.98 -29.82 -2.29
C SER A 55 -12.42 -28.39 -2.04
N SER A 56 -13.53 -27.98 -2.68
CA SER A 56 -14.14 -26.68 -2.41
C SER A 56 -14.51 -26.53 -0.93
N ASP A 57 -14.99 -27.60 -0.31
CA ASP A 57 -15.42 -27.60 1.09
C ASP A 57 -14.28 -27.27 2.06
N ILE A 58 -13.10 -27.90 1.93
CA ILE A 58 -11.98 -27.63 2.85
C ILE A 58 -11.46 -26.20 2.70
N ALA A 59 -11.45 -25.66 1.47
CA ALA A 59 -11.07 -24.27 1.20
C ALA A 59 -12.06 -23.27 1.84
N LEU A 60 -13.36 -23.54 1.76
CA LEU A 60 -14.41 -22.71 2.37
C LEU A 60 -14.33 -22.73 3.90
N ARG A 61 -14.10 -23.91 4.49
CA ARG A 61 -13.93 -24.06 5.94
C ARG A 61 -12.70 -23.30 6.44
N TRP A 62 -11.55 -23.44 5.77
CA TRP A 62 -10.34 -22.69 6.12
C TRP A 62 -10.51 -21.17 6.00
N ALA A 63 -11.21 -20.70 4.96
CA ALA A 63 -11.42 -19.28 4.73
C ALA A 63 -12.13 -18.60 5.93
N LYS A 64 -12.99 -19.34 6.64
CA LYS A 64 -13.69 -18.88 7.85
C LYS A 64 -12.89 -19.11 9.13
N ALA A 65 -12.41 -20.35 9.35
CA ALA A 65 -11.88 -20.79 10.64
C ALA A 65 -10.60 -20.05 11.07
N GLU A 66 -9.73 -19.74 10.11
CA GLU A 66 -8.40 -19.16 10.36
C GLU A 66 -8.35 -17.65 10.06
N ALA A 67 -9.52 -17.00 9.98
CA ALA A 67 -9.64 -15.59 9.64
C ALA A 67 -9.33 -14.68 10.84
N THR A 68 -8.48 -13.67 10.64
CA THR A 68 -8.18 -12.67 11.68
C THR A 68 -9.41 -11.83 12.05
N ILE A 69 -10.31 -11.63 11.09
CA ILE A 69 -11.58 -10.93 11.26
C ILE A 69 -12.67 -11.82 10.67
N ALA A 70 -13.70 -12.10 11.45
CA ALA A 70 -14.84 -12.91 11.05
C ALA A 70 -15.83 -12.07 10.22
N ASP A 71 -15.45 -11.74 8.98
CA ASP A 71 -16.30 -11.02 8.04
C ASP A 71 -16.23 -11.57 6.60
N PRO A 72 -17.32 -11.46 5.81
CA PRO A 72 -17.37 -12.00 4.45
C PRO A 72 -16.29 -11.47 3.51
N PHE A 73 -15.90 -10.21 3.62
CA PHE A 73 -14.86 -9.63 2.76
C PHE A 73 -13.48 -10.23 3.04
N THR A 74 -13.17 -10.50 4.31
CA THR A 74 -11.95 -11.20 4.71
C THR A 74 -11.95 -12.64 4.18
N TRP A 75 -13.05 -13.37 4.31
CA TRP A 75 -13.17 -14.74 3.79
C TRP A 75 -13.04 -14.78 2.26
N ALA A 76 -13.69 -13.84 1.56
CA ALA A 76 -13.61 -13.70 0.11
C ALA A 76 -12.16 -13.52 -0.34
N LYS A 77 -11.40 -12.63 0.32
CA LYS A 77 -9.99 -12.38 0.00
C LYS A 77 -9.09 -13.59 0.22
N ARG A 78 -9.33 -14.34 1.29
CA ARG A 78 -8.56 -15.56 1.59
C ARG A 78 -8.75 -16.62 0.50
N LEU A 79 -9.99 -16.84 0.05
CA LEU A 79 -10.25 -17.72 -1.11
C LEU A 79 -9.57 -17.21 -2.37
N GLU A 80 -9.60 -15.91 -2.63
CA GLU A 80 -8.99 -15.34 -3.83
C GLU A 80 -7.47 -15.57 -3.89
N VAL A 81 -6.81 -15.60 -2.73
CA VAL A 81 -5.39 -15.96 -2.62
C VAL A 81 -5.12 -17.43 -2.96
N LEU A 82 -6.06 -18.33 -2.66
CA LEU A 82 -5.94 -19.75 -2.99
C LEU A 82 -6.27 -20.06 -4.45
N ARG A 83 -7.00 -19.21 -5.17
CA ARG A 83 -7.44 -19.49 -6.55
C ARG A 83 -6.30 -19.87 -7.51
N PRO A 84 -5.14 -19.17 -7.54
CA PRO A 84 -4.02 -19.58 -8.39
C PRO A 84 -3.34 -20.88 -7.93
N PHE A 85 -3.40 -21.19 -6.63
CA PHE A 85 -2.89 -22.45 -6.08
C PHE A 85 -3.82 -23.62 -6.45
N ALA A 86 -5.14 -23.44 -6.34
CA ALA A 86 -6.12 -24.41 -6.78
C ALA A 86 -6.01 -24.71 -8.28
N ALA A 87 -5.81 -23.69 -9.10
CA ALA A 87 -5.58 -23.86 -10.55
C ALA A 87 -4.29 -24.65 -10.85
N PHE A 88 -3.23 -24.45 -10.05
CA PHE A 88 -2.00 -25.24 -10.16
C PHE A 88 -2.24 -26.72 -9.82
N LEU A 89 -2.98 -27.02 -8.74
CA LEU A 89 -3.30 -28.40 -8.37
C LEU A 89 -4.22 -29.08 -9.40
N ALA A 90 -5.20 -28.35 -9.94
CA ALA A 90 -6.12 -28.87 -10.96
C ALA A 90 -5.41 -29.27 -12.27
N ALA A 91 -4.20 -28.75 -12.53
CA ALA A 91 -3.40 -29.16 -13.67
C ALA A 91 -2.80 -30.57 -13.51
N GLU A 92 -2.61 -31.03 -12.28
CA GLU A 92 -1.99 -32.32 -11.95
C GLU A 92 -3.02 -33.36 -11.46
N ASP A 93 -4.09 -32.90 -10.81
CA ASP A 93 -5.08 -33.73 -10.11
C ASP A 93 -6.50 -33.32 -10.54
N ARG A 94 -7.14 -34.14 -11.40
CA ARG A 94 -8.45 -33.87 -12.01
C ARG A 94 -9.60 -33.86 -11.01
N GLU A 95 -9.41 -34.45 -9.83
CA GLU A 95 -10.39 -34.45 -8.74
C GLU A 95 -10.36 -33.14 -7.94
N THR A 96 -9.42 -32.23 -8.24
CA THR A 96 -9.36 -30.92 -7.60
C THR A 96 -10.59 -30.09 -7.93
N THR A 97 -11.32 -29.67 -6.89
CA THR A 97 -12.45 -28.75 -7.01
C THR A 97 -12.18 -27.45 -6.25
N PHE A 98 -12.65 -26.33 -6.80
CA PHE A 98 -12.58 -25.02 -6.16
C PHE A 98 -13.79 -24.17 -6.55
N PRO A 99 -14.30 -23.27 -5.68
CA PRO A 99 -15.46 -22.44 -6.01
C PRO A 99 -15.24 -21.62 -7.30
N ALA A 100 -16.13 -21.84 -8.29
CA ALA A 100 -16.09 -21.13 -9.57
C ALA A 100 -16.26 -19.62 -9.37
N THR A 101 -17.18 -19.23 -8.49
CA THR A 101 -17.39 -17.85 -8.03
C THR A 101 -16.95 -17.68 -6.58
N ASN A 102 -16.92 -16.44 -6.08
CA ASN A 102 -16.62 -16.20 -4.67
C ASN A 102 -17.92 -16.16 -3.85
N PRO A 103 -18.22 -17.18 -3.03
CA PRO A 103 -19.49 -17.25 -2.30
C PRO A 103 -19.60 -16.22 -1.17
N PHE A 104 -18.49 -15.58 -0.77
CA PHE A 104 -18.49 -14.54 0.26
C PHE A 104 -18.59 -13.12 -0.32
N GLY A 105 -18.81 -13.00 -1.63
CA GLY A 105 -19.02 -11.74 -2.31
C GLY A 105 -17.71 -11.10 -2.80
N ARG A 106 -17.66 -9.76 -2.76
CA ARG A 106 -16.59 -8.97 -3.38
C ARG A 106 -15.28 -9.11 -2.63
N THR A 107 -14.18 -9.24 -3.37
CA THR A 107 -12.80 -9.30 -2.83
C THR A 107 -12.09 -7.94 -2.84
N LYS A 108 -12.70 -6.96 -3.52
CA LYS A 108 -12.19 -5.59 -3.66
C LYS A 108 -13.20 -4.62 -3.08
N ARG A 109 -12.72 -3.75 -2.18
CA ARG A 109 -13.46 -2.64 -1.59
C ARG A 109 -12.55 -1.43 -1.61
N ARG A 110 -13.02 -0.33 -2.21
CA ARG A 110 -12.38 0.98 -2.11
C ARG A 110 -13.09 1.73 -0.98
N LEU A 111 -12.47 1.74 0.19
CA LEU A 111 -12.97 2.54 1.31
C LEU A 111 -12.52 3.98 1.09
N ALA A 112 -13.41 4.94 1.38
CA ALA A 112 -13.07 6.35 1.34
C ALA A 112 -11.88 6.62 2.28
N PRO A 113 -10.83 7.30 1.82
CA PRO A 113 -9.70 7.69 2.66
C PRO A 113 -10.11 8.90 3.50
N HIS A 114 -9.33 9.20 4.53
CA HIS A 114 -9.43 10.50 5.17
C HIS A 114 -8.61 11.52 4.38
N ILE A 115 -9.20 12.66 4.02
CA ILE A 115 -8.50 13.77 3.38
C ILE A 115 -8.21 14.81 4.46
N PHE A 116 -6.93 15.04 4.75
CA PHE A 116 -6.49 15.92 5.81
C PHE A 116 -6.63 17.39 5.40
N ALA A 117 -7.15 18.20 6.32
CA ALA A 117 -7.05 19.65 6.24
C ALA A 117 -5.60 20.12 6.51
N ASN A 118 -5.26 21.35 6.11
CA ASN A 118 -3.92 21.90 6.33
C ASN A 118 -3.60 21.98 7.82
N GLU A 119 -4.57 22.34 8.64
CA GLU A 119 -4.44 22.47 10.10
C GLU A 119 -4.16 21.10 10.74
N GLU A 120 -4.80 20.04 10.23
CA GLU A 120 -4.54 18.67 10.67
C GLU A 120 -3.11 18.24 10.33
N ILE A 121 -2.61 18.54 9.12
CA ILE A 121 -1.23 18.24 8.73
C ILE A 121 -0.22 18.99 9.60
N VAL A 122 -0.44 20.29 9.82
CA VAL A 122 0.40 21.12 10.69
C VAL A 122 0.41 20.58 12.12
N GLY A 123 -0.76 20.23 12.67
CA GLY A 123 -0.89 19.63 14.00
C GLY A 123 -0.17 18.28 14.10
N ILE A 124 -0.29 17.42 13.09
CA ILE A 124 0.41 16.13 13.02
C ILE A 124 1.93 16.34 13.02
N ILE A 125 2.44 17.28 12.22
CA ILE A 125 3.88 17.58 12.16
C ILE A 125 4.36 18.16 13.50
N ALA A 126 3.59 19.05 14.12
CA ALA A 126 3.91 19.59 15.44
C ALA A 126 4.00 18.49 16.50
N GLU A 127 2.97 17.64 16.61
CA GLU A 127 2.95 16.53 17.57
C GLU A 127 4.03 15.49 17.29
N ALA A 128 4.45 15.32 16.02
CA ALA A 128 5.54 14.42 15.66
C ALA A 128 6.88 14.81 16.32
N HIS A 129 7.09 16.09 16.65
CA HIS A 129 8.27 16.55 17.40
C HIS A 129 8.28 16.04 18.86
N HIS A 130 7.19 15.47 19.36
CA HIS A 130 7.15 14.87 20.70
C HIS A 130 7.39 13.35 20.68
N ILE A 131 7.60 12.75 19.49
CA ILE A 131 7.88 11.32 19.35
C ILE A 131 9.38 11.05 19.53
N ARG A 132 9.77 10.81 20.79
CA ARG A 132 11.18 10.56 21.17
C ARG A 132 11.71 9.17 20.84
N ARG A 133 10.83 8.17 20.63
CA ARG A 133 11.21 6.74 20.56
C ARG A 133 11.55 6.24 19.15
N VAL A 134 11.83 7.12 18.18
CA VAL A 134 12.14 6.73 16.80
C VAL A 134 13.36 7.50 16.25
N GLN A 135 14.53 7.26 16.85
CA GLN A 135 15.87 7.06 16.24
C GLN A 135 16.48 8.03 15.19
N ALA A 136 17.81 7.96 15.10
CA ALA A 136 18.92 8.60 14.36
C ALA A 136 19.09 10.11 14.57
N ALA A 137 18.01 10.84 14.76
CA ALA A 137 18.02 12.29 14.99
C ALA A 137 17.01 12.72 16.08
N GLY A 138 16.63 11.80 16.96
CA GLY A 138 15.65 12.04 18.02
C GLY A 138 14.27 12.40 17.47
N THR A 139 13.78 13.61 17.78
CA THR A 139 12.41 14.05 17.49
C THR A 139 12.21 14.59 16.07
N LEU A 140 13.26 14.73 15.27
CA LEU A 140 13.20 15.33 13.93
C LEU A 140 12.82 14.36 12.81
N MET A 141 12.98 13.04 13.03
CA MET A 141 12.73 12.04 11.99
C MET A 141 11.26 11.99 11.56
N MET A 142 10.35 11.90 12.53
CA MET A 142 8.92 11.77 12.22
C MET A 142 8.35 13.03 11.56
N PRO A 143 8.65 14.26 12.01
CA PRO A 143 8.29 15.48 11.30
C PRO A 143 8.79 15.50 9.86
N ALA A 144 10.07 15.18 9.62
CA ALA A 144 10.65 15.16 8.28
C ALA A 144 9.98 14.09 7.38
N LEU A 145 9.74 12.89 7.89
CA LEU A 145 9.06 11.81 7.17
C LEU A 145 7.62 12.20 6.81
N ILE A 146 6.86 12.74 7.76
CA ILE A 146 5.47 13.12 7.54
C ILE A 146 5.38 14.31 6.58
N GLY A 147 6.22 15.34 6.76
CA GLY A 147 6.29 16.49 5.87
C GLY A 147 6.64 16.09 4.44
N LEU A 148 7.60 15.17 4.27
CA LEU A 148 7.94 14.60 2.97
C LEU A 148 6.72 13.90 2.35
N LEU A 149 6.06 13.00 3.08
CA LEU A 149 4.90 12.25 2.57
C LEU A 149 3.73 13.18 2.19
N ALA A 150 3.45 14.18 3.03
CA ALA A 150 2.37 15.15 2.82
C ALA A 150 2.62 16.06 1.60
N SER A 151 3.88 16.43 1.35
CA SER A 151 4.27 17.35 0.27
C SER A 151 4.52 16.68 -1.08
N THR A 152 4.76 15.37 -1.10
CA THR A 152 5.14 14.63 -2.33
C THR A 152 4.19 13.50 -2.70
N GLY A 153 3.28 13.10 -1.80
CA GLY A 153 2.40 11.96 -2.04
C GLY A 153 3.13 10.62 -2.21
N LEU A 154 4.40 10.51 -1.80
CA LEU A 154 5.14 9.24 -1.84
C LEU A 154 4.39 8.15 -1.07
N ARG A 155 4.56 6.89 -1.51
CA ARG A 155 4.19 5.77 -0.64
C ARG A 155 5.17 5.72 0.52
N ILE A 156 4.69 5.43 1.73
CA ILE A 156 5.57 5.23 2.89
C ILE A 156 6.67 4.20 2.63
N SER A 157 6.42 3.13 1.88
CA SER A 157 7.46 2.16 1.53
C SER A 157 8.55 2.73 0.63
N GLU A 158 8.22 3.72 -0.22
CA GLU A 158 9.18 4.44 -1.06
C GLU A 158 10.00 5.38 -0.19
N ALA A 159 9.35 6.20 0.65
CA ALA A 159 10.03 7.11 1.57
C ALA A 159 10.99 6.37 2.54
N LEU A 160 10.53 5.29 3.17
CA LEU A 160 11.37 4.43 4.03
C LEU A 160 12.46 3.68 3.24
N GLY A 161 12.33 3.60 1.91
CA GLY A 161 13.30 2.96 1.03
C GLY A 161 14.39 3.90 0.51
N LEU A 162 14.26 5.22 0.72
CA LEU A 162 15.21 6.22 0.24
C LEU A 162 16.58 6.05 0.90
N GLN A 163 17.62 6.22 0.10
CA GLN A 163 19.01 6.26 0.53
C GLN A 163 19.57 7.67 0.39
N ILE A 164 20.66 7.99 1.08
CA ILE A 164 21.26 9.33 1.03
C ILE A 164 21.56 9.77 -0.42
N ARG A 165 22.07 8.87 -1.27
CA ARG A 165 22.33 9.13 -2.69
C ARG A 165 21.10 9.41 -3.56
N ASP A 166 19.90 9.18 -3.03
CA ASP A 166 18.66 9.40 -3.76
C ASP A 166 18.15 10.83 -3.58
N LEU A 167 18.76 11.61 -2.69
CA LEU A 167 18.38 12.99 -2.40
C LEU A 167 19.38 13.94 -3.06
N ASP A 168 18.86 14.83 -3.88
CA ASP A 168 19.56 16.01 -4.38
C ASP A 168 18.81 17.24 -3.85
N LEU A 169 19.19 17.69 -2.66
CA LEU A 169 18.48 18.78 -1.97
C LEU A 169 18.76 20.14 -2.60
N GLU A 170 19.92 20.31 -3.25
CA GLU A 170 20.27 21.51 -4.01
C GLU A 170 19.38 21.64 -5.25
N ALA A 171 19.17 20.54 -5.99
CA ALA A 171 18.21 20.49 -7.09
C ALA A 171 16.74 20.33 -6.65
N ALA A 172 16.48 20.26 -5.33
CA ALA A 172 15.18 20.00 -4.72
C ALA A 172 14.48 18.75 -5.31
N GLN A 173 15.19 17.63 -5.42
CA GLN A 173 14.73 16.40 -6.07
C GLN A 173 15.03 15.13 -5.29
N ILE A 174 14.16 14.13 -5.46
CA ILE A 174 14.36 12.77 -4.97
C ILE A 174 14.22 11.77 -6.12
N VAL A 175 15.16 10.83 -6.19
CA VAL A 175 15.09 9.67 -7.09
C VAL A 175 14.38 8.51 -6.40
N VAL A 176 13.13 8.25 -6.77
CA VAL A 176 12.39 7.09 -6.27
C VAL A 176 12.70 5.87 -7.12
N ARG A 177 13.39 4.89 -6.53
CA ARG A 177 13.70 3.62 -7.20
C ARG A 177 12.57 2.62 -6.96
N GLU A 178 11.73 2.34 -7.95
CA GLU A 178 10.72 1.29 -7.80
C GLU A 178 11.37 -0.09 -7.89
N ALA A 179 11.19 -0.90 -6.84
CA ALA A 179 11.63 -2.30 -6.85
C ALA A 179 10.79 -3.21 -7.76
N LYS A 180 9.72 -2.69 -8.38
CA LYS A 180 8.85 -3.42 -9.30
C LYS A 180 9.15 -2.94 -10.73
N TYR A 181 9.77 -3.81 -11.53
CA TYR A 181 10.17 -3.55 -12.92
C TYR A 181 11.30 -2.53 -13.12
N GLY A 182 12.03 -2.12 -12.07
CA GLY A 182 13.24 -1.30 -12.19
C GLY A 182 13.01 0.12 -12.70
N ARG A 183 11.76 0.59 -12.75
CA ARG A 183 11.44 1.96 -13.15
C ARG A 183 11.84 2.93 -12.04
N GLN A 184 12.44 4.05 -12.43
CA GLN A 184 12.77 5.15 -11.53
C GLN A 184 11.95 6.36 -11.92
N ARG A 185 11.65 7.21 -10.95
CA ARG A 185 10.99 8.50 -11.20
C ARG A 185 11.60 9.58 -10.33
N LEU A 186 11.66 10.79 -10.87
CA LEU A 186 12.06 11.98 -10.15
C LEU A 186 10.84 12.60 -9.47
N VAL A 187 11.03 13.03 -8.23
CA VAL A 187 10.01 13.68 -7.41
C VAL A 187 10.59 15.00 -6.91
N SER A 188 10.04 16.10 -7.41
CA SER A 188 10.41 17.45 -6.97
C SER A 188 9.91 17.70 -5.54
N LEU A 189 10.72 18.45 -4.78
CA LEU A 189 10.47 18.83 -3.40
C LEU A 189 10.06 20.29 -3.31
N HIS A 190 9.11 20.56 -2.43
CA HIS A 190 8.81 21.93 -2.03
C HIS A 190 9.94 22.47 -1.13
N PRO A 191 10.29 23.77 -1.18
CA PRO A 191 11.37 24.34 -0.35
C PRO A 191 11.23 24.05 1.16
N THR A 192 10.00 24.01 1.67
CA THR A 192 9.76 23.66 3.09
C THR A 192 10.10 22.21 3.42
N ALA A 193 9.95 21.28 2.46
CA ALA A 193 10.35 19.89 2.62
C ALA A 193 11.88 19.74 2.53
N VAL A 194 12.52 20.51 1.66
CA VAL A 194 13.99 20.60 1.59
C VAL A 194 14.56 21.06 2.93
N ALA A 195 14.12 22.21 3.44
CA ALA A 195 14.58 22.75 4.72
C ALA A 195 14.38 21.77 5.90
N ALA A 196 13.22 21.09 5.95
CA ALA A 196 12.97 20.08 6.98
C ALA A 196 13.88 18.85 6.87
N LEU A 197 14.20 18.42 5.64
CA LEU A 197 15.13 17.32 5.40
C LEU A 197 16.57 17.70 5.72
N GLU A 198 17.02 18.91 5.39
CA GLU A 198 18.36 19.43 5.72
C GLU A 198 18.57 19.43 7.23
N ILE A 199 17.67 20.07 7.99
CA ILE A 199 17.74 20.11 9.47
C ILE A 199 17.80 18.71 10.06
N PHE A 200 16.98 17.80 9.54
CA PHE A 200 16.97 16.40 9.97
C PHE A 200 18.29 15.68 9.65
N LEU A 201 18.79 15.82 8.42
CA LEU A 201 20.00 15.16 7.94
C LEU A 201 21.25 15.70 8.62
N ASP A 202 21.35 17.00 8.88
CA ASP A 202 22.45 17.59 9.62
C ASP A 202 22.54 17.02 11.03
N ARG A 203 21.40 16.97 11.74
CA ARG A 203 21.36 16.37 13.07
C ARG A 203 21.71 14.89 13.05
N ARG A 204 21.21 14.16 12.05
CA ARG A 204 21.52 12.74 11.84
C ARG A 204 23.01 12.53 11.57
N ASN A 205 23.61 13.32 10.68
CA ASN A 205 25.00 13.21 10.27
C ASN A 205 25.98 13.55 11.39
N ALA A 206 25.60 14.50 12.26
CA ALA A 206 26.37 14.84 13.46
C ALA A 206 26.46 13.67 14.46
N LEU A 207 25.46 12.78 14.48
CA LEU A 207 25.42 11.60 15.36
C LEU A 207 25.98 10.35 14.66
N PHE A 208 25.69 10.20 13.37
CA PHE A 208 26.03 9.05 12.55
C PHE A 208 26.44 9.52 11.15
N PRO A 209 27.75 9.62 10.85
CA PRO A 209 28.23 10.01 9.53
C PRO A 209 27.64 9.14 8.42
N SER A 210 27.01 9.78 7.43
CA SER A 210 26.32 9.10 6.33
C SER A 210 27.26 8.54 5.27
N LYS A 211 26.93 7.35 4.77
CA LYS A 211 27.39 6.84 3.47
C LYS A 211 26.27 6.97 2.42
N PRO A 212 26.59 7.06 1.12
CA PRO A 212 25.59 7.21 0.06
C PRO A 212 24.51 6.11 0.03
N ALA A 213 24.85 4.88 0.45
CA ALA A 213 23.93 3.75 0.48
C ALA A 213 23.08 3.66 1.77
N ASP A 214 23.33 4.51 2.75
CA ASP A 214 22.63 4.44 4.03
C ASP A 214 21.18 4.89 3.87
N PRO A 215 20.23 4.28 4.61
CA PRO A 215 18.85 4.75 4.62
C PRO A 215 18.76 6.19 5.15
N VAL A 216 17.92 7.01 4.51
CA VAL A 216 17.59 8.36 4.99
C VAL A 216 16.94 8.26 6.37
N PHE A 217 15.85 7.49 6.45
CA PHE A 217 15.13 7.20 7.69
C PHE A 217 15.67 5.89 8.29
N MET A 218 16.66 5.99 9.18
CA MET A 218 17.38 4.86 9.77
C MET A 218 16.98 4.60 11.22
N SER A 219 16.95 3.33 11.60
CA SER A 219 16.84 2.86 12.98
C SER A 219 18.22 2.80 13.65
N GLU A 220 18.46 3.57 14.71
CA GLU A 220 19.71 3.55 15.50
C GLU A 220 20.04 2.18 16.06
N LEU A 221 19.04 1.46 16.58
CA LEU A 221 19.28 0.15 17.22
C LEU A 221 19.76 -0.90 16.22
N SER A 222 19.42 -0.75 14.94
CA SER A 222 19.70 -1.78 13.92
C SER A 222 20.59 -1.31 12.78
N SER A 223 20.88 0.00 12.69
CA SER A 223 21.51 0.67 11.55
C SER A 223 20.86 0.31 10.20
N LYS A 224 19.58 -0.07 10.22
CA LYS A 224 18.78 -0.44 9.04
C LYS A 224 17.68 0.59 8.85
N LYS A 225 17.02 0.57 7.68
CA LYS A 225 15.89 1.44 7.42
C LYS A 225 14.80 1.29 8.48
N LEU A 226 14.14 2.39 8.81
CA LEU A 226 13.03 2.41 9.75
C LEU A 226 11.95 1.42 9.28
N SER A 227 11.49 0.58 10.20
CA SER A 227 10.45 -0.40 9.89
C SER A 227 9.10 0.31 9.71
N TYR A 228 8.27 -0.21 8.80
CA TYR A 228 6.91 0.30 8.64
C TYR A 228 6.13 0.27 9.96
N MET A 229 6.31 -0.76 10.79
CA MET A 229 5.60 -0.89 12.06
C MET A 229 6.01 0.17 13.06
N ASN A 230 7.29 0.58 13.10
CA ASN A 230 7.72 1.67 13.96
C ASN A 230 7.12 3.02 13.51
N ALA A 231 7.12 3.28 12.20
CA ALA A 231 6.45 4.47 11.64
C ALA A 231 4.94 4.45 11.92
N TRP A 232 4.30 3.28 11.79
CA TRP A 232 2.87 3.09 12.09
C TRP A 232 2.54 3.33 13.56
N HIS A 233 3.33 2.80 14.50
CA HIS A 233 3.13 3.06 15.93
C HIS A 233 3.30 4.54 16.29
N ALA A 234 4.31 5.21 15.72
CA ALA A 234 4.50 6.65 15.91
C ALA A 234 3.29 7.44 15.38
N TRP A 235 2.87 7.15 14.14
CA TRP A 235 1.70 7.75 13.52
C TRP A 235 0.42 7.55 14.32
N PHE A 236 0.16 6.31 14.75
CA PHE A 236 -1.03 5.99 15.53
C PHE A 236 -1.04 6.78 16.84
N ARG A 237 0.10 6.89 17.53
CA ARG A 237 0.20 7.71 18.74
C ARG A 237 -0.05 9.20 18.49
N ILE A 238 0.51 9.77 17.42
CA ILE A 238 0.32 11.18 17.05
C ILE A 238 -1.17 11.46 16.82
N THR A 239 -1.79 10.66 15.94
CA THR A 239 -3.18 10.87 15.54
C THR A 239 -4.18 10.62 16.67
N GLN A 240 -3.89 9.69 17.57
CA GLN A 240 -4.67 9.48 18.80
C GLN A 240 -4.58 10.66 19.76
N ARG A 241 -3.38 11.22 19.98
CA ARG A 241 -3.19 12.39 20.86
C ARG A 241 -3.88 13.64 20.36
N LEU A 242 -3.90 13.83 19.04
CA LEU A 242 -4.61 14.92 18.39
C LEU A 242 -6.12 14.68 18.29
N GLY A 243 -6.61 13.49 18.66
CA GLY A 243 -8.03 13.15 18.59
C GLY A 243 -8.61 13.16 17.17
N ILE A 244 -7.78 12.94 16.14
CA ILE A 244 -8.22 13.00 14.75
C ILE A 244 -9.20 11.87 14.46
N ARG A 245 -10.43 12.25 14.11
CA ARG A 245 -11.48 11.30 13.76
C ARG A 245 -11.42 10.98 12.27
N PRO A 246 -11.38 9.70 11.87
CA PRO A 246 -11.42 9.35 10.46
C PRO A 246 -12.75 9.78 9.86
N ARG A 247 -12.69 10.53 8.76
CA ARG A 247 -13.87 10.94 7.97
C ARG A 247 -14.23 9.93 6.87
N GLY A 248 -13.32 8.99 6.61
CA GLY A 248 -13.48 7.96 5.58
C GLY A 248 -14.05 6.64 6.11
N GLY A 249 -14.10 5.62 5.25
CA GLY A 249 -14.60 4.28 5.61
C GLY A 249 -13.62 3.42 6.41
N HIS A 250 -12.52 4.02 6.89
CA HIS A 250 -11.49 3.34 7.67
C HIS A 250 -11.67 3.59 9.18
N PRO A 251 -11.39 2.59 10.04
CA PRO A 251 -11.54 2.73 11.49
C PRO A 251 -10.52 3.67 12.14
N PHE A 252 -9.46 4.02 11.43
CA PHE A 252 -8.41 4.95 11.86
C PHE A 252 -7.83 5.66 10.64
N VAL A 253 -7.29 6.87 10.85
CA VAL A 253 -6.53 7.59 9.83
C VAL A 253 -5.19 6.89 9.60
N ARG A 254 -4.83 6.68 8.33
CA ARG A 254 -3.66 5.90 7.92
C ARG A 254 -2.57 6.83 7.43
N ILE A 255 -1.30 6.43 7.51
CA ILE A 255 -0.19 7.19 6.91
C ILE A 255 -0.43 7.39 5.39
N HIS A 256 -1.01 6.40 4.72
CA HIS A 256 -1.31 6.47 3.29
C HIS A 256 -2.38 7.52 2.95
N ASP A 257 -3.16 7.97 3.94
CA ASP A 257 -4.13 9.05 3.76
C ASP A 257 -3.46 10.40 3.48
N LEU A 258 -2.17 10.59 3.84
CA LEU A 258 -1.38 11.75 3.41
C LEU A 258 -1.21 11.79 1.88
N ARG A 259 -0.99 10.62 1.26
CA ARG A 259 -0.89 10.53 -0.20
C ARG A 259 -2.23 10.80 -0.86
N HIS A 260 -3.32 10.25 -0.30
CA HIS A 260 -4.66 10.56 -0.79
C HIS A 260 -4.92 12.08 -0.73
N SER A 261 -4.54 12.72 0.38
CA SER A 261 -4.67 14.16 0.58
C SER A 261 -3.85 14.97 -0.41
N PHE A 262 -2.59 14.58 -0.67
CA PHE A 262 -1.75 15.21 -1.69
C PHE A 262 -2.40 15.16 -3.07
N ILE A 263 -2.90 13.99 -3.47
CA ILE A 263 -3.54 13.82 -4.79
C ILE A 263 -4.79 14.68 -4.89
N CYS A 264 -5.70 14.61 -3.91
CA CYS A 264 -6.93 15.41 -3.91
C CYS A 264 -6.63 16.90 -3.98
N ARG A 265 -5.73 17.38 -3.11
CA ARG A 265 -5.36 18.81 -3.08
C ARG A 265 -4.74 19.26 -4.39
N ARG A 266 -3.92 18.42 -5.03
CA ARG A 266 -3.33 18.77 -6.31
C ARG A 266 -4.39 18.92 -7.40
N LEU A 267 -5.35 17.99 -7.46
CA LEU A 267 -6.46 18.03 -8.41
C LEU A 267 -7.35 19.25 -8.20
N ILE A 268 -7.73 19.55 -6.95
CA ILE A 268 -8.52 20.74 -6.60
C ILE A 268 -7.82 22.00 -7.12
N LEU A 269 -6.54 22.18 -6.80
CA LEU A 269 -5.78 23.36 -7.20
C LEU A 269 -5.62 23.47 -8.73
N TRP A 270 -5.43 22.36 -9.44
CA TRP A 270 -5.37 22.38 -10.90
C TRP A 270 -6.70 22.78 -11.51
N GLN A 271 -7.80 22.28 -10.95
CA GLN A 271 -9.14 22.65 -11.37
C GLN A 271 -9.43 24.13 -11.11
N GLU A 272 -9.08 24.65 -9.94
CA GLU A 272 -9.19 26.08 -9.60
C GLU A 272 -8.36 26.97 -10.53
N SER A 273 -7.20 26.48 -11.00
CA SER A 273 -6.35 27.21 -11.95
C SER A 273 -6.72 27.01 -13.43
N GLY A 274 -7.79 26.27 -13.73
CA GLY A 274 -8.21 25.99 -15.11
C GLY A 274 -7.25 25.10 -15.90
N THR A 275 -6.45 24.25 -15.23
CA THR A 275 -5.55 23.31 -15.91
C THR A 275 -6.33 22.19 -16.59
N GLU A 276 -5.92 21.81 -17.79
CA GLU A 276 -6.48 20.65 -18.50
C GLU A 276 -6.25 19.34 -17.73
N ILE A 277 -7.32 18.83 -17.13
CA ILE A 277 -7.29 17.73 -16.16
C ILE A 277 -6.77 16.44 -16.81
N ASP A 278 -7.20 16.10 -18.02
CA ASP A 278 -6.85 14.82 -18.65
C ASP A 278 -5.33 14.68 -18.86
N ALA A 279 -4.66 15.74 -19.31
CA ALA A 279 -3.21 15.79 -19.43
C ALA A 279 -2.54 15.76 -18.04
N ALA A 280 -3.08 16.50 -17.07
CA ALA A 280 -2.58 16.56 -15.71
C ALA A 280 -2.67 15.22 -14.97
N MET A 281 -3.68 14.40 -15.28
CA MET A 281 -3.90 13.08 -14.70
C MET A 281 -2.79 12.09 -15.07
N MET A 282 -2.32 12.11 -16.31
CA MET A 282 -1.20 11.26 -16.75
C MET A 282 0.10 11.67 -16.04
N MET A 283 0.36 12.97 -15.93
CA MET A 283 1.52 13.51 -15.20
C MET A 283 1.46 13.12 -13.71
N LEU A 284 0.31 13.30 -13.08
CA LEU A 284 0.11 12.94 -11.67
C LEU A 284 0.26 11.45 -11.44
N SER A 285 -0.33 10.61 -12.30
CA SER A 285 -0.20 9.15 -12.27
C SER A 285 1.27 8.72 -12.31
N THR A 286 2.06 9.36 -13.16
CA THR A 286 3.50 9.13 -13.27
C THR A 286 4.24 9.60 -12.02
N TYR A 287 3.98 10.83 -11.57
CA TYR A 287 4.61 11.42 -10.39
C TYR A 287 4.37 10.61 -9.11
N VAL A 288 3.14 10.15 -8.89
CA VAL A 288 2.79 9.32 -7.73
C VAL A 288 3.11 7.83 -7.95
N GLY A 289 3.45 7.41 -9.17
CA GLY A 289 3.80 6.03 -9.49
C GLY A 289 2.61 5.06 -9.44
N HIS A 290 1.46 5.43 -10.01
CA HIS A 290 0.37 4.49 -10.23
C HIS A 290 0.67 3.60 -11.44
N ALA A 291 0.52 2.29 -11.26
CA ALA A 291 0.73 1.31 -12.34
C ALA A 291 -0.44 1.28 -13.33
N ASN A 292 -1.63 1.69 -12.90
CA ASN A 292 -2.82 1.81 -13.73
C ASN A 292 -3.38 3.23 -13.57
N LEU A 293 -3.65 3.89 -14.70
CA LEU A 293 -4.22 5.23 -14.73
C LEU A 293 -5.59 5.31 -14.03
N LEU A 294 -6.36 4.22 -14.03
CA LEU A 294 -7.63 4.11 -13.31
C LEU A 294 -7.50 4.26 -11.78
N ASP A 295 -6.31 4.07 -11.22
CA ASP A 295 -6.06 4.34 -9.80
C ASP A 295 -6.02 5.86 -9.52
N THR A 296 -5.66 6.67 -10.52
CA THR A 296 -5.68 8.14 -10.43
C THR A 296 -7.08 8.69 -10.70
N TYR A 297 -7.79 8.21 -11.73
CA TYR A 297 -9.15 8.67 -12.04
C TYR A 297 -10.17 8.43 -10.93
N TRP A 298 -9.94 7.41 -10.11
CA TRP A 298 -10.78 7.14 -8.95
C TRP A 298 -10.94 8.34 -7.99
N TYR A 299 -9.96 9.25 -7.92
CA TYR A 299 -10.08 10.42 -7.04
C TYR A 299 -11.12 11.43 -7.53
N ILE A 300 -11.34 11.52 -8.84
CA ILE A 300 -12.38 12.39 -9.42
C ILE A 300 -13.78 11.83 -9.11
N GLU A 301 -13.94 10.51 -9.22
CA GLU A 301 -15.22 9.83 -9.02
C GLU A 301 -15.56 9.55 -7.55
N GLY A 302 -14.55 9.56 -6.66
CA GLY A 302 -14.67 9.04 -5.30
C GLY A 302 -14.54 10.07 -4.18
N VAL A 303 -14.29 11.34 -4.52
CA VAL A 303 -14.08 12.43 -3.55
C VAL A 303 -15.17 13.48 -3.77
N PRO A 304 -16.11 13.65 -2.81
CA PRO A 304 -17.27 14.52 -2.98
C PRO A 304 -16.92 15.94 -3.41
N GLU A 305 -15.83 16.50 -2.89
CA GLU A 305 -15.36 17.83 -3.23
C GLU A 305 -14.96 17.92 -4.72
N LEU A 306 -14.26 16.92 -5.26
CA LEU A 306 -13.90 16.88 -6.67
C LEU A 306 -15.12 16.59 -7.57
N MET A 307 -16.05 15.74 -7.10
CA MET A 307 -17.31 15.49 -7.80
C MET A 307 -18.16 16.76 -7.89
N ALA A 308 -18.25 17.55 -6.83
CA ALA A 308 -19.00 18.81 -6.82
C ALA A 308 -18.41 19.82 -7.82
N ILE A 309 -17.08 19.96 -7.86
CA ILE A 309 -16.44 20.88 -8.82
C ILE A 309 -16.59 20.35 -10.26
N ALA A 310 -16.55 19.03 -10.48
CA ALA A 310 -16.83 18.42 -11.79
C ALA A 310 -18.30 18.65 -12.23
N GLY A 311 -19.26 18.53 -11.31
CA GLY A 311 -20.68 18.80 -11.54
C GLY A 311 -20.94 20.24 -11.96
N ASN A 312 -20.37 21.21 -11.23
CA ASN A 312 -20.51 22.64 -11.56
C ASN A 312 -19.98 22.98 -12.97
N ARG A 313 -18.92 22.29 -13.43
CA ARG A 313 -18.38 22.49 -14.80
C ARG A 313 -19.33 21.93 -15.86
N PHE A 314 -19.96 20.79 -15.60
CA PHE A 314 -20.96 20.22 -16.50
C PHE A 314 -22.16 21.18 -16.64
N GLU A 315 -22.64 21.73 -15.54
CA GLU A 315 -23.71 22.73 -15.55
C GLU A 315 -23.29 23.99 -16.31
N GLY A 316 -22.08 24.53 -16.07
CA GLY A 316 -21.57 25.69 -16.79
C GLY A 316 -21.42 25.45 -18.31
N ALA A 317 -20.94 24.27 -18.73
CA ALA A 317 -20.80 23.92 -20.14
C ALA A 317 -22.16 23.68 -20.83
N ALA A 318 -23.13 23.11 -20.11
CA ALA A 318 -24.49 22.92 -20.60
C ALA A 318 -25.23 24.26 -20.80
N MET A 319 -24.96 25.25 -19.94
CA MET A 319 -25.54 26.60 -20.07
C MET A 319 -24.93 27.42 -21.22
N VAL A 320 -23.64 27.22 -21.54
CA VAL A 320 -22.99 27.90 -22.70
C VAL A 320 -23.41 27.28 -24.05
N GLY A 321 -23.86 26.02 -24.06
CA GLY A 321 -24.38 25.36 -25.26
C GLY A 321 -25.87 25.63 -25.55
N GLY A 322 -26.58 26.36 -24.67
CA GLY A 322 -28.01 26.65 -24.80
C GLY A 322 -28.35 28.00 -25.44
N ASP A 323 -27.38 28.89 -25.64
CA ASP A 323 -27.57 30.25 -26.18
C ASP A 323 -27.24 30.36 -27.69
N VAL A 324 -27.26 29.25 -28.43
CA VAL A 324 -27.10 29.24 -29.89
C VAL A 324 -28.34 28.60 -30.52
N ASP A 325 -29.48 29.29 -30.41
CA ASP A 325 -30.66 29.16 -31.29
C ASP A 325 -31.72 30.20 -30.87
N GLU A 326 -31.51 31.47 -31.22
CA GLU A 326 -32.58 32.47 -31.48
C GLU A 326 -32.21 33.36 -32.66
#